data_AF-A0A4Q0ZND2-F1
#
_entry.id   AF-A0A4Q0ZND2-F1
#
_cell.length_a   1.000
_cell.length_b   1.000
_cell.length_c   1.000
_cell.angle_alpha   90.00
_cell.angle_beta   90.00
_cell.angle_gamma   90.00
#
_symmetry.space_group_name_H-M   'P 1'
#
loop_
_entity.id
_entity.type
_entity.pdbx_description
1 polymer ?
#
loop_
_entity_poly.entity_id
_entity_poly.type
_entity_poly.pdbx_seq_one_letter_code
_entity_poly.pdbx_strand_id
1 'polypeptide(L)'
;MKKNKKVILKREIEKPIKVWGKQLKLTRVLLILSVGLIYFISLYIEIKTLTPLIIGIIPAILFIISLRLYQNRIVYFGNYSIECSNAGDLYLTKLKGDCPTCGGQLKIVKKSNTEYIQCQNNTEHKFYLEVN
;
A
#
# COMPACT_ATOMS: atom_id res chain seq x y z
N MET A 1 -17.06 -12.93 29.36
CA MET A 1 -16.44 -11.76 28.71
C MET A 1 -14.93 -11.99 28.60
N LYS A 2 -14.40 -12.31 27.40
CA LYS A 2 -12.95 -12.48 27.20
C LYS A 2 -12.32 -11.09 27.11
N LYS A 3 -11.43 -10.77 28.07
CA LYS A 3 -10.66 -9.51 28.11
C LYS A 3 -9.97 -9.32 26.74
N ASN A 4 -10.33 -8.25 26.02
CA ASN A 4 -9.61 -7.82 24.82
C ASN A 4 -8.14 -7.60 25.22
N LYS A 5 -7.25 -8.55 24.90
CA LYS A 5 -5.81 -8.37 25.11
C LYS A 5 -5.41 -7.15 24.30
N LYS A 6 -4.87 -6.11 24.96
CA LYS A 6 -4.37 -4.91 24.29
C LYS A 6 -3.27 -5.32 23.31
N VAL A 7 -3.59 -5.28 22.02
CA VAL A 7 -2.65 -5.55 20.95
C VAL A 7 -1.84 -4.28 20.70
N ILE A 8 -0.52 -4.35 20.90
CA ILE A 8 0.38 -3.21 20.68
C ILE A 8 1.06 -3.41 19.33
N LEU A 9 0.71 -2.57 18.36
CA LEU A 9 1.46 -2.42 17.12
C LEU A 9 2.44 -1.27 17.28
N LYS A 10 3.72 -1.53 17.05
CA LYS A 10 4.76 -0.50 16.99
C LYS A 10 5.17 -0.28 15.55
N ARG A 11 5.27 0.98 15.13
CA ARG A 11 5.96 1.37 13.90
C ARG A 11 7.46 1.40 14.20
N GLU A 12 8.21 0.43 13.69
CA GLU A 12 9.67 0.44 13.79
C GLU A 12 10.30 1.41 12.80
N ILE A 13 9.69 1.53 11.61
CA ILE A 13 10.16 2.40 10.54
C ILE A 13 8.98 3.20 10.04
N GLU A 14 9.18 4.50 9.88
CA GLU A 14 8.30 5.40 9.17
C GLU A 14 9.18 6.40 8.40
N LYS A 15 9.35 6.15 7.10
CA LYS A 15 10.17 7.00 6.23
C LYS A 15 9.32 7.57 5.10
N PRO A 16 9.22 8.90 4.95
CA PRO A 16 8.52 9.48 3.82
C PRO A 16 9.24 9.15 2.51
N ILE A 17 8.49 8.77 1.47
CA ILE A 17 9.04 8.56 0.14
C ILE A 17 9.19 9.93 -0.51
N LYS A 18 10.43 10.34 -0.82
CA LYS A 18 10.75 11.65 -1.38
C LYS A 18 11.35 11.53 -2.79
N VAL A 19 10.96 12.44 -3.68
CA VAL A 19 11.57 12.64 -5.00
C VAL A 19 12.04 14.09 -5.05
N TRP A 20 13.33 14.30 -5.30
CA TRP A 20 13.98 15.62 -5.29
C TRP A 20 13.65 16.45 -4.03
N GLY A 21 13.75 15.82 -2.86
CA GLY A 21 13.50 16.46 -1.56
C GLY A 21 12.02 16.70 -1.22
N LYS A 22 11.10 16.59 -2.19
CA LYS A 22 9.65 16.73 -1.97
C LYS A 22 9.02 15.38 -1.71
N GLN A 23 8.06 15.34 -0.78
CA GLN A 23 7.32 14.11 -0.52
C GLN A 23 6.47 13.73 -1.74
N LEU A 24 6.55 12.45 -2.08
CA LEU A 24 5.85 11.90 -3.23
C LEU A 24 4.38 11.72 -2.89
N LYS A 25 3.52 12.35 -3.69
CA LYS A 25 2.07 12.22 -3.57
C LYS A 25 1.58 11.11 -4.48
N LEU A 26 0.71 10.25 -3.97
CA LEU A 26 0.09 9.16 -4.72
C LEU A 26 -0.66 9.67 -5.97
N THR A 27 -1.31 10.83 -5.88
CA THR A 27 -1.98 11.45 -7.03
C THR A 27 -1.01 11.82 -8.15
N ARG A 28 0.20 12.30 -7.81
CA ARG A 28 1.25 12.58 -8.80
C ARG A 28 1.76 11.30 -9.46
N VAL A 29 1.94 10.24 -8.67
CA VAL A 29 2.34 8.93 -9.18
C VAL A 29 1.30 8.40 -10.17
N LEU A 30 0.01 8.43 -9.79
CA LEU A 30 -1.08 8.01 -10.67
C LEU A 30 -1.12 8.83 -11.97
N LEU A 31 -1.01 10.16 -11.89
CA LEU A 31 -1.00 11.03 -13.07
C LEU A 31 0.15 10.70 -14.03
N ILE A 32 1.38 10.58 -13.51
CA ILE A 32 2.58 10.27 -14.31
C ILE A 32 2.41 8.91 -14.99
N LEU A 33 1.93 7.91 -14.26
CA LEU A 33 1.69 6.57 -14.80
C LEU A 33 0.57 6.56 -15.85
N SER A 34 -0.51 7.31 -15.65
CA SER A 34 -1.57 7.44 -16.66
C SER A 34 -1.06 8.06 -17.95
N VAL A 35 -0.28 9.14 -17.87
CA VAL A 35 0.34 9.76 -19.05
C VAL A 35 1.30 8.79 -19.74
N GLY A 36 2.13 8.07 -18.98
CA GLY A 36 3.03 7.06 -19.52
C GLY A 36 2.30 5.94 -20.25
N LEU A 37 1.18 5.44 -19.70
CA LEU A 37 0.37 4.41 -20.35
C LEU A 37 -0.23 4.88 -21.67
N ILE A 38 -0.78 6.09 -21.69
CA ILE A 38 -1.31 6.69 -22.93
C ILE A 38 -0.18 6.81 -23.96
N TYR A 39 0.99 7.27 -23.55
CA TYR A 39 2.16 7.40 -24.43
C TYR A 39 2.57 6.06 -25.07
N PHE A 40 2.69 4.98 -24.29
CA PHE A 40 3.06 3.67 -24.85
C PHE A 40 2.01 3.11 -25.81
N ILE A 41 0.71 3.36 -25.55
CA ILE A 41 -0.37 2.97 -26.47
C ILE A 41 -0.30 3.80 -27.76
N SER A 42 -0.11 5.11 -27.67
CA SER A 42 0.06 5.97 -28.85
C SER A 42 1.26 5.53 -29.69
N LEU A 43 2.39 5.22 -29.04
CA LEU A 43 3.60 4.76 -29.71
C LEU A 43 3.41 3.41 -30.41
N TYR A 44 2.62 2.50 -29.82
CA TYR A 44 2.21 1.26 -30.47
C TYR A 44 1.38 1.52 -31.73
N ILE A 45 0.42 2.45 -31.68
CA ILE A 45 -0.42 2.80 -32.84
C ILE A 45 0.41 3.38 -33.98
N GLU A 46 1.40 4.22 -33.66
CA GLU A 46 2.28 4.86 -34.63
C GLU A 46 3.27 3.88 -35.29
N ILE A 47 4.01 3.12 -34.47
CA ILE A 47 5.12 2.28 -34.95
C ILE A 47 4.63 0.86 -35.33
N LYS A 48 3.48 0.43 -34.83
CA LYS A 48 2.86 -0.89 -35.06
C LYS A 48 3.72 -2.10 -34.69
N THR A 49 4.72 -1.90 -33.84
CA THR A 49 5.53 -2.99 -33.24
C THR A 49 5.05 -3.28 -31.83
N LEU A 50 5.16 -4.52 -31.34
CA LEU A 50 4.74 -4.86 -29.97
C LEU A 50 5.67 -4.30 -28.87
N THR A 51 6.86 -3.84 -29.24
CA THR A 51 7.90 -3.38 -28.31
C THR A 51 7.41 -2.31 -27.32
N PRO A 52 6.70 -1.23 -27.73
CA PRO A 52 6.15 -0.24 -26.80
C PRO A 52 5.18 -0.83 -25.78
N LEU A 53 4.36 -1.81 -26.18
CA LEU A 53 3.41 -2.47 -25.27
C LEU A 53 4.15 -3.33 -24.24
N ILE A 54 5.19 -4.07 -24.66
CA ILE A 54 6.01 -4.90 -23.76
C ILE A 54 6.68 -4.01 -22.71
N ILE A 55 7.27 -2.89 -23.12
CA ILE A 55 7.90 -1.92 -22.20
C ILE A 55 6.82 -1.28 -21.29
N GLY A 56 5.63 -1.02 -21.84
CA GLY A 56 4.47 -0.48 -21.12
C GLY A 56 3.89 -1.39 -20.02
N ILE A 57 4.27 -2.68 -19.95
CA ILE A 57 3.83 -3.58 -18.88
C ILE A 57 4.29 -3.08 -17.50
N ILE A 58 5.51 -2.56 -17.40
CA ILE A 58 6.07 -2.07 -16.13
C ILE A 58 5.22 -0.92 -15.55
N PRO A 59 4.98 0.20 -16.27
CA PRO A 59 4.12 1.26 -15.76
C PRO A 59 2.68 0.79 -15.53
N ALA A 60 2.17 -0.19 -16.29
CA ALA A 60 0.83 -0.75 -16.06
C ALA A 60 0.73 -1.47 -14.70
N ILE A 61 1.72 -2.32 -14.37
CA ILE A 61 1.79 -2.99 -13.07
C ILE A 61 1.90 -1.96 -11.94
N LEU A 62 2.77 -0.96 -12.09
CA LEU A 62 2.91 0.11 -11.09
C LEU A 62 1.62 0.92 -10.92
N PHE A 63 0.85 1.11 -12.00
CA PHE A 63 -0.43 1.81 -11.95
C PHE A 63 -1.46 1.01 -11.16
N ILE A 64 -1.55 -0.31 -11.39
CA ILE A 64 -2.45 -1.20 -10.64
C ILE A 64 -2.09 -1.20 -9.15
N ILE A 65 -0.80 -1.29 -8.81
CA ILE A 65 -0.33 -1.22 -7.41
C ILE A 65 -0.70 0.13 -6.79
N SER A 66 -0.51 1.23 -7.52
CA SER A 66 -0.85 2.58 -7.07
C SER A 66 -2.35 2.76 -6.85
N LEU A 67 -3.20 2.20 -7.72
CA LEU A 67 -4.65 2.17 -7.55
C LEU A 67 -5.06 1.36 -6.32
N ARG A 68 -4.44 0.20 -6.10
CA ARG A 68 -4.69 -0.63 -4.93
C ARG A 68 -4.30 0.11 -3.65
N LEU A 69 -3.20 0.86 -3.67
CA LEU A 69 -2.78 1.72 -2.56
C LEU A 69 -3.73 2.90 -2.36
N TYR A 70 -4.29 3.46 -3.43
CA TYR A 70 -5.28 4.53 -3.35
C TYR A 70 -6.56 4.06 -2.64
N GLN A 71 -7.03 2.86 -2.97
CA GLN A 71 -8.23 2.26 -2.38
C GLN A 71 -8.02 1.81 -0.92
N ASN A 72 -6.91 1.12 -0.63
CA ASN A 72 -6.70 0.48 0.67
C ASN A 72 -5.88 1.33 1.64
N ARG A 73 -5.26 2.42 1.18
CA ARG A 73 -4.30 3.29 1.91
C ARG A 73 -3.04 2.60 2.41
N ILE A 74 -2.96 1.27 2.37
CA ILE A 74 -1.81 0.48 2.76
C ILE A 74 -1.64 -0.73 1.84
N VAL A 75 -0.40 -1.00 1.43
CA VAL A 75 -0.02 -2.19 0.67
C VAL A 75 1.18 -2.84 1.34
N TYR A 76 1.06 -4.12 1.69
CA TYR A 76 2.11 -4.90 2.34
C TYR A 76 2.98 -5.62 1.32
N PHE A 77 4.29 -5.68 1.59
CA PHE A 77 5.26 -6.46 0.86
C PHE A 77 6.29 -7.03 1.84
N GLY A 78 6.11 -8.30 2.22
CA GLY A 78 6.87 -8.92 3.31
C GLY A 78 6.69 -8.17 4.64
N ASN A 79 7.80 -7.82 5.28
CA ASN A 79 7.80 -7.09 6.56
C ASN A 79 7.56 -5.58 6.42
N TYR A 80 7.53 -5.05 5.19
CA TYR A 80 7.36 -3.63 4.92
C TYR A 80 5.97 -3.35 4.36
N SER A 81 5.54 -2.10 4.49
CA SER A 81 4.32 -1.59 3.89
C SER A 81 4.55 -0.23 3.26
N ILE A 82 3.83 0.04 2.17
CA ILE A 82 3.67 1.39 1.66
C ILE A 82 2.34 1.90 2.19
N GLU A 83 2.39 3.02 2.90
CA GLU A 83 1.21 3.72 3.42
C GLU A 83 0.99 5.02 2.66
N CYS A 84 -0.29 5.38 2.51
CA CYS A 84 -0.74 6.63 1.92
C CYS A 84 -1.56 7.39 2.96
N SER A 85 -1.15 8.61 3.29
CA SER A 85 -1.90 9.48 4.20
C SER A 85 -3.21 9.95 3.55
N ASN A 86 -4.08 10.57 4.35
CA ASN A 86 -5.30 11.20 3.83
C ASN A 86 -4.98 12.32 2.83
N ALA A 87 -3.88 13.05 3.04
CA ALA A 87 -3.38 14.09 2.11
C ALA A 87 -2.72 13.51 0.84
N GLY A 88 -2.61 12.18 0.74
CA GLY A 88 -2.05 11.47 -0.40
C GLY A 88 -0.54 11.27 -0.33
N ASP A 89 0.10 11.56 0.81
CA ASP A 89 1.54 11.47 0.96
C ASP A 89 1.97 10.02 1.20
N LEU A 90 3.06 9.61 0.55
CA LEU A 90 3.56 8.24 0.60
C LEU A 90 4.63 8.04 1.67
N TYR A 91 4.54 6.91 2.36
CA TYR A 91 5.45 6.48 3.40
C TYR A 91 5.83 5.02 3.21
N LEU A 92 7.09 4.72 3.47
CA LEU A 92 7.58 3.38 3.69
C LEU A 92 7.53 3.11 5.20
N THR A 93 6.71 2.15 5.60
CA THR A 93 6.55 1.79 7.00
C THR A 93 6.97 0.35 7.25
N LYS A 94 7.38 0.05 8.49
CA LYS A 94 7.61 -1.30 8.98
C LYS A 94 6.84 -1.45 10.29
N LEU A 95 5.77 -2.23 10.24
CA LEU A 95 4.92 -2.51 11.38
C LEU A 95 5.42 -3.78 12.08
N LYS A 96 5.57 -3.72 13.40
CA LYS A 96 5.87 -4.88 14.22
C LYS A 96 4.86 -5.02 15.33
N GLY A 97 4.26 -6.20 15.41
CA GLY A 97 3.34 -6.59 16.46
C GLY A 97 3.14 -8.08 16.37
N ASP A 98 3.18 -8.74 17.52
CA ASP A 98 3.00 -10.18 17.61
C ASP A 98 1.56 -10.49 17.99
N CYS A 99 0.97 -11.47 17.31
CA CYS A 99 -0.39 -11.90 17.59
C CYS A 99 -0.43 -12.58 18.97
N PRO A 100 -1.28 -12.12 19.90
CA PRO A 100 -1.33 -12.67 21.26
C PRO A 100 -1.93 -14.09 21.32
N THR A 101 -2.42 -14.61 20.20
CA THR A 101 -3.07 -15.93 20.09
C THR A 101 -2.16 -16.98 19.44
N CYS A 102 -1.34 -16.59 18.46
CA CYS A 102 -0.51 -17.54 17.71
C CYS A 102 0.95 -17.10 17.51
N GLY A 103 1.37 -15.94 18.04
CA GLY A 103 2.71 -15.41 17.85
C GLY A 103 3.04 -14.95 16.41
N GLY A 104 2.10 -15.07 15.47
CA GLY A 104 2.29 -14.60 14.09
C GLY A 104 2.27 -13.08 13.98
N GLN A 105 2.86 -12.52 12.93
CA GLN A 105 2.91 -11.07 12.74
C GLN A 105 1.52 -10.47 12.52
N LEU A 106 1.36 -9.22 12.95
CA LEU A 106 0.14 -8.44 12.81
C LEU A 106 0.23 -7.47 11.62
N LYS A 107 -0.89 -7.29 10.93
CA LYS A 107 -1.08 -6.31 9.86
C LYS A 107 -2.29 -5.43 10.16
N ILE A 108 -2.20 -4.15 9.82
CA ILE A 108 -3.32 -3.21 9.78
C ILE A 108 -4.07 -3.38 8.46
N VAL A 109 -5.39 -3.55 8.53
CA VAL A 109 -6.27 -3.54 7.36
C VAL A 109 -7.18 -2.32 7.46
N LYS A 110 -7.08 -1.42 6.47
CA LYS A 110 -7.96 -0.25 6.32
C LYS A 110 -8.94 -0.53 5.19
N LYS A 111 -10.23 -0.68 5.51
CA LYS A 111 -11.30 -0.88 4.52
C LYS A 111 -12.43 0.08 4.76
N SER A 112 -12.60 1.04 3.84
CA SER A 112 -13.72 1.99 3.62
C SER A 112 -14.28 2.82 4.78
N ASN A 113 -14.03 2.45 6.05
CA ASN A 113 -14.29 3.17 7.30
C ASN A 113 -13.89 2.38 8.55
N THR A 114 -13.33 1.18 8.38
CA THR A 114 -12.89 0.32 9.47
C THR A 114 -11.39 0.11 9.37
N GLU A 115 -10.70 0.39 10.47
CA GLU A 115 -9.32 0.03 10.69
C GLU A 115 -9.29 -1.08 11.75
N TYR A 116 -8.78 -2.25 11.36
CA TYR A 116 -8.61 -3.36 12.28
C TYR A 116 -7.26 -4.00 12.09
N ILE A 117 -6.77 -4.62 13.16
CA ILE A 117 -5.54 -5.37 13.19
C ILE A 117 -5.89 -6.82 12.91
N GLN A 118 -5.20 -7.44 11.97
CA GLN A 118 -5.39 -8.84 11.61
C GLN A 118 -4.06 -9.59 11.74
N CYS A 119 -4.08 -10.83 12.19
CA CYS A 119 -2.90 -11.68 12.08
C CYS A 119 -2.63 -12.07 10.62
N GLN A 120 -1.35 -12.16 10.25
CA GLN A 120 -0.94 -12.68 8.95
C GLN A 120 -1.12 -14.20 8.85
N ASN A 121 -0.88 -14.95 9.94
CA ASN A 121 -0.98 -16.42 9.95
C ASN A 121 -2.43 -16.92 10.04
N ASN A 122 -3.32 -16.18 10.72
CA ASN A 122 -4.73 -16.56 10.81
C ASN A 122 -5.63 -15.34 10.59
N THR A 123 -6.42 -15.39 9.52
CA THR A 123 -7.35 -14.32 9.12
C THR A 123 -8.53 -14.13 10.08
N GLU A 124 -8.82 -15.12 10.93
CA GLU A 124 -9.86 -15.04 11.95
C GLU A 124 -9.43 -14.22 13.17
N HIS A 125 -8.13 -14.09 13.41
CA HIS A 125 -7.60 -13.26 14.50
C HIS A 125 -7.68 -11.79 14.11
N LYS A 126 -8.85 -11.18 14.34
CA LYS A 126 -9.12 -9.77 14.13
C LYS A 126 -9.24 -9.05 15.47
N PHE A 127 -8.56 -7.92 15.60
CA PHE A 127 -8.60 -7.06 16.75
C PHE A 127 -9.01 -5.67 16.29
N TYR A 128 -10.15 -5.20 16.76
CA TYR A 128 -10.63 -3.86 16.47
C TYR A 128 -9.99 -2.90 17.47
N LEU A 129 -9.42 -1.81 16.97
CA LEU A 129 -8.97 -0.72 17.83
C LEU A 129 -10.23 -0.01 18.31
N GLU A 130 -10.53 -0.11 19.62
CA GLU A 130 -11.56 0.73 20.23
C GLU A 130 -11.11 2.19 20.08
N VAL A 131 -11.89 2.96 19.32
CA VAL A 131 -11.76 4.41 19.26
C VAL A 131 -12.32 4.92 20.59
N ASN A 132 -11.42 5.30 21.51
CA ASN A 132 -11.81 6.11 22.68
C ASN A 132 -12.12 7.53 22.24
#